data_AF-A0A7D9IBG9-F1
#
_entry.id   AF-A0A7D9IBG9-F1
#
_cell.length_a   1.000
_cell.length_b   1.000
_cell.length_c   1.000
_cell.angle_alpha   90.00
_cell.angle_beta   90.00
_cell.angle_gamma   90.00
#
_symmetry.space_group_name_H-M   'P 1'
#
loop_
_entity.id
_entity.type
_entity.pdbx_description
1 polymer ?
#
loop_
_entity_poly.entity_id
_entity_poly.type
_entity_poly.pdbx_seq_one_letter_code
_entity_poly.pdbx_strand_id
1 'polypeptide(L)'
;SLLTNFEEGDNCFDWEIGIHGIRIEFYNEKGNKRTATYLPEVAREQGWTKVQAIDSLLRKGGFKGTITPEIRNSTKLVRYRSEKVSVHYNEYIASKQH
;
A
#
# COMPACT_ATOMS: atom_id res chain seq x y z
N SER A 1 -11.45 1.00 -10.42
CA SER A 1 -10.32 1.92 -10.62
C SER A 1 -9.33 1.31 -11.58
N LEU A 2 -9.06 1.96 -12.72
CA LEU A 2 -7.95 1.54 -13.58
C LEU A 2 -6.66 2.00 -12.90
N LEU A 3 -5.73 1.06 -12.69
CA LEU A 3 -4.43 1.36 -12.10
C LEU A 3 -3.48 1.67 -13.26
N THR A 4 -3.04 2.92 -13.33
CA THR A 4 -2.18 3.44 -14.40
C THR A 4 -0.83 3.88 -13.80
N ASN A 5 0.24 3.80 -14.60
CA ASN A 5 1.59 4.25 -14.25
C ASN A 5 2.20 3.53 -13.04
N PHE A 6 2.39 2.22 -13.13
CA PHE A 6 3.20 1.48 -12.15
C PHE A 6 4.67 1.85 -12.32
N GLU A 7 5.20 2.59 -11.36
CA GLU A 7 6.60 2.97 -11.31
C GLU A 7 7.22 2.36 -10.06
N GLU A 8 8.36 1.70 -10.20
CA GLU A 8 9.18 1.33 -9.05
C GLU A 8 9.76 2.61 -8.45
N GLY A 9 9.48 2.84 -7.17
CA GLY A 9 10.05 3.97 -6.45
C GLY A 9 11.51 3.68 -6.10
N ASP A 10 12.35 4.72 -6.12
CA ASP A 10 13.75 4.62 -5.68
C ASP A 10 13.87 4.08 -4.25
N ASN A 11 12.89 4.41 -3.40
CA ASN A 11 12.81 3.99 -2.01
C ASN A 11 11.37 3.71 -1.58
N CYS A 12 11.18 3.02 -0.46
CA CYS A 12 9.86 2.75 0.12
C CYS A 12 9.07 4.00 0.59
N PHE A 13 9.65 5.18 0.44
CA PHE A 13 9.02 6.48 0.72
C PHE A 13 8.86 7.36 -0.53
N ASP A 14 9.22 6.85 -1.71
CA ASP A 14 9.22 7.57 -2.98
C ASP A 14 7.81 7.63 -3.62
N TRP A 15 6.86 8.18 -2.87
CA TRP A 15 5.47 8.37 -3.28
C TRP A 15 4.87 9.58 -2.58
N GLU A 16 3.67 10.00 -2.96
CA GLU A 16 3.02 11.18 -2.38
C GLU A 16 1.65 10.83 -1.82
N ILE A 17 1.43 11.20 -0.57
CA ILE A 17 0.20 10.90 0.17
C ILE A 17 -0.96 11.64 -0.48
N GLY A 18 -2.07 10.94 -0.74
CA GLY A 18 -3.25 11.52 -1.38
C GLY A 18 -3.18 11.56 -2.91
N ILE A 19 -2.00 11.33 -3.51
CA ILE A 19 -1.84 11.32 -4.97
C ILE A 19 -1.55 9.91 -5.48
N HIS A 20 -0.58 9.23 -4.88
CA HIS A 20 -0.11 7.92 -5.33
C HIS A 20 -0.66 6.80 -4.44
N GLY A 21 -1.19 5.76 -5.09
CA GLY A 21 -1.36 4.45 -4.47
C GLY A 21 0.00 3.76 -4.36
N ILE A 22 0.13 2.90 -3.36
CA ILE A 22 1.38 2.19 -3.08
C ILE A 22 1.12 0.71 -2.99
N ARG A 23 1.96 -0.07 -3.65
CA ARG A 23 2.06 -1.51 -3.49
C ARG A 23 3.46 -1.82 -3.00
N ILE A 24 3.54 -2.41 -1.82
CA ILE A 24 4.80 -2.89 -1.27
C ILE A 24 4.94 -4.39 -1.49
N GLU A 25 6.18 -4.81 -1.67
CA GLU A 25 6.59 -6.19 -1.77
C GLU A 25 7.72 -6.44 -0.75
N PHE A 26 7.50 -7.40 0.13
CA PHE A 26 8.42 -7.70 1.23
C PHE A 26 8.42 -9.20 1.53
N TYR A 27 9.44 -9.64 2.27
CA TYR A 27 9.52 -11.00 2.77
C TYR A 27 9.11 -11.03 4.23
N ASN A 28 8.23 -11.96 4.61
CA ASN A 28 7.90 -12.16 6.01
C ASN A 28 9.02 -12.92 6.73
N GLU A 29 8.89 -13.05 8.05
CA GLU A 29 9.85 -13.79 8.90
C GLU A 29 10.02 -15.27 8.51
N LYS A 30 9.06 -15.83 7.77
CA LYS A 30 9.10 -17.20 7.25
C LYS A 30 9.78 -17.30 5.86
N GLY A 31 10.35 -16.20 5.38
CA GLY A 31 10.94 -16.12 4.03
C GLY A 31 9.90 -16.16 2.90
N ASN A 32 8.62 -16.02 3.20
CA ASN A 32 7.58 -15.99 2.18
C ASN A 32 7.42 -14.57 1.65
N LYS A 33 7.45 -14.46 0.32
CA LYS A 33 7.14 -13.24 -0.38
C LYS A 33 5.68 -12.84 -0.16
N ARG A 34 5.45 -11.62 0.30
CA ARG A 34 4.14 -11.02 0.54
C ARG A 34 4.05 -9.69 -0.18
N THR A 35 2.84 -9.34 -0.56
CA THR A 35 2.53 -8.04 -1.15
C THR A 35 1.36 -7.43 -0.40
N ALA A 36 1.39 -6.12 -0.27
CA ALA A 36 0.33 -5.36 0.36
C ALA A 36 0.14 -4.04 -0.40
N THR A 37 -1.11 -3.61 -0.53
CA THR A 37 -1.47 -2.47 -1.36
C THR A 37 -2.35 -1.49 -0.59
N TYR A 38 -2.02 -0.20 -0.67
CA TYR A 38 -2.90 0.90 -0.26
C TYR A 38 -3.24 1.81 -1.43
N LEU A 39 -4.50 2.25 -1.42
CA LEU A 39 -5.00 3.27 -2.33
C LEU A 39 -4.52 4.66 -1.88
N PRO A 40 -4.42 5.63 -2.81
CA PRO A 40 -3.93 6.98 -2.50
C PRO A 40 -4.71 7.69 -1.39
N GLU A 41 -6.00 7.38 -1.25
CA GLU A 41 -6.86 7.97 -0.24
C GLU A 41 -6.57 7.49 1.18
N VAL A 42 -6.15 6.23 1.38
CA VAL A 42 -6.13 5.58 2.70
C VAL A 42 -5.16 6.29 3.65
N ALA A 43 -3.95 6.57 3.18
CA ALA A 43 -2.95 7.25 3.99
C ALA A 43 -3.39 8.68 4.35
N ARG A 44 -4.07 9.37 3.42
CA ARG A 44 -4.58 10.72 3.63
C ARG A 44 -5.76 10.73 4.61
N GLU A 45 -6.72 9.83 4.45
CA GLU A 45 -7.92 9.72 5.30
C GLU A 45 -7.57 9.36 6.74
N GLN A 46 -6.57 8.50 6.93
CA GLN A 46 -6.08 8.12 8.25
C GLN A 46 -5.11 9.14 8.86
N GLY A 47 -4.72 10.18 8.11
CA GLY A 47 -3.69 11.13 8.54
C GLY A 47 -2.33 10.49 8.79
N TRP A 48 -2.03 9.38 8.10
CA TRP A 48 -0.78 8.65 8.27
C TRP A 48 0.37 9.30 7.52
N THR A 49 1.51 9.39 8.20
CA THR A 49 2.79 9.66 7.53
C THR A 49 3.20 8.49 6.65
N LYS A 50 4.14 8.71 5.71
CA LYS A 50 4.63 7.65 4.81
C LYS A 50 5.13 6.43 5.59
N VAL A 51 5.85 6.66 6.69
CA VAL A 51 6.37 5.60 7.57
C VAL A 51 5.22 4.81 8.20
N GLN A 52 4.22 5.49 8.78
CA GLN A 52 3.07 4.82 9.39
C GLN A 52 2.26 4.01 8.37
N ALA A 53 2.11 4.51 7.14
CA ALA A 53 1.44 3.78 6.07
C ALA A 53 2.19 2.50 5.68
N ILE A 54 3.52 2.57 5.54
CA ILE A 54 4.36 1.41 5.24
C ILE A 54 4.35 0.39 6.38
N ASP A 55 4.49 0.85 7.63
CA ASP A 55 4.44 -0.03 8.80
C ASP A 55 3.10 -0.75 8.91
N SER A 56 1.99 -0.02 8.70
CA SER A 56 0.65 -0.60 8.65
C SER A 56 0.50 -1.59 7.48
N LEU A 57 1.08 -1.32 6.32
CA LEU A 57 1.07 -2.27 5.19
C LEU A 57 1.84 -3.56 5.51
N LEU A 58 3.02 -3.45 6.12
CA LEU A 58 3.81 -4.60 6.55
C LEU A 58 3.00 -5.45 7.52
N ARG A 59 2.41 -4.82 8.54
CA ARG A 59 1.52 -5.51 9.51
C ARG A 59 0.33 -6.16 8.81
N LYS A 60 -0.34 -5.45 7.90
CA LYS A 60 -1.50 -5.94 7.13
C LYS A 60 -1.12 -7.08 6.18
N GLY A 61 0.07 -7.06 5.60
CA GLY A 61 0.60 -8.12 4.73
C GLY A 61 1.11 -9.34 5.49
N GLY A 62 0.99 -9.36 6.82
CA GLY A 62 1.33 -10.50 7.67
C GLY A 62 2.74 -10.47 8.25
N PHE A 63 3.41 -9.33 8.28
CA PHE A 63 4.66 -9.14 9.02
C PHE A 63 4.35 -9.00 10.53
N LYS A 64 4.84 -9.94 11.36
CA LYS A 64 4.57 -9.96 12.81
C LYS A 64 5.79 -9.52 13.64
N GLY A 65 6.97 -9.58 13.07
CA GLY A 65 8.22 -9.19 13.72
C GLY A 65 8.39 -7.70 13.95
N THR A 66 9.58 -7.34 14.40
CA THR A 66 10.01 -5.95 14.60
C THR A 66 10.28 -5.30 13.25
N ILE A 67 9.60 -4.19 12.97
CA ILE A 67 9.81 -3.42 11.74
C ILE A 67 11.06 -2.57 11.93
N THR A 68 12.19 -3.05 11.42
CA THR A 68 13.45 -2.30 11.44
C THR A 68 13.60 -1.46 10.16
N PRO A 69 14.47 -0.44 10.16
CA PRO A 69 14.80 0.32 8.95
C PRO A 69 15.29 -0.57 7.80
N GLU A 70 15.99 -1.66 8.10
CA GLU A 70 16.46 -2.64 7.11
C GLU A 70 15.31 -3.36 6.40
N ILE A 71 14.24 -3.70 7.14
CA ILE A 71 13.03 -4.29 6.55
C ILE A 71 12.36 -3.28 5.63
N ARG A 72 12.26 -2.02 6.05
CA ARG A 72 11.70 -0.95 5.21
C ARG A 72 12.54 -0.72 3.95
N ASN A 73 13.88 -0.75 4.06
CA ASN A 73 14.78 -0.56 2.92
C ASN A 73 14.80 -1.76 1.97
N SER A 74 14.66 -2.99 2.49
CA SER A 74 14.53 -4.20 1.66
C SER A 74 13.15 -4.36 1.02
N THR A 75 12.16 -3.57 1.47
CA THR A 75 10.82 -3.55 0.89
C THR A 75 10.82 -2.78 -0.42
N LYS A 76 10.43 -3.47 -1.50
CA LYS A 76 10.24 -2.81 -2.80
C LYS A 76 8.91 -2.10 -2.83
N LEU A 77 8.92 -0.83 -3.22
CA LEU A 77 7.72 -0.04 -3.40
C LEU A 77 7.46 0.20 -4.88
N VAL A 78 6.23 -0.12 -5.29
CA VAL A 78 5.68 0.28 -6.58
C VAL A 78 4.62 1.32 -6.31
N ARG A 79 4.82 2.54 -6.80
CA ARG A 79 3.78 3.56 -6.80
C ARG A 79 2.94 3.42 -8.05
N TYR A 80 1.66 3.75 -7.95
CA TYR A 80 0.78 3.83 -9.09
C TYR A 80 -0.24 4.93 -8.88
N ARG A 81 -0.81 5.45 -9.96
CA ARG A 81 -1.94 6.37 -9.89
C ARG A 81 -3.20 5.58 -10.15
N SER A 82 -4.21 5.78 -9.30
CA SER A 82 -5.55 5.33 -9.63
C SER A 82 -6.32 6.53 -10.17
N GLU A 83 -6.67 6.50 -11.44
CA GLU A 83 -7.73 7.37 -11.94
C GLU A 83 -9.04 6.88 -11.35
N LYS A 84 -9.47 7.55 -10.28
CA LYS A 84 -10.78 7.31 -9.71
C LYS A 84 -11.82 7.95 -10.63
N VAL A 85 -12.44 7.11 -11.46
CA VAL A 85 -13.89 7.18 -11.61
C VAL A 85 -14.45 6.90 -10.20
N SER A 86 -14.78 7.96 -9.47
CA SER A 86 -15.45 7.94 -8.15
C SER A 86 -16.89 7.46 -8.27
N VAL A 87 -17.11 6.31 -8.90
CA VAL A 87 -18.41 5.65 -8.91
C VAL A 87 -18.25 4.38 -8.09
N HIS A 88 -18.70 4.50 -6.83
CA HIS A 88 -19.20 3.40 -6.01
C HIS A 88 -18.20 2.35 -5.46
N TYR A 89 -17.41 2.74 -4.46
CA TYR A 89 -16.96 1.75 -3.45
C TYR A 89 -18.14 1.27 -2.57
N ASN A 90 -19.19 2.11 -2.40
CA ASN A 90 -20.41 1.73 -1.68
C ASN A 90 -21.26 0.66 -2.39
N GLU A 91 -21.26 0.55 -3.73
CA GLU A 91 -22.02 -0.50 -4.44
C GLU A 91 -21.34 -1.85 -4.38
N TYR A 92 -20.00 -1.88 -4.35
CA TYR A 92 -19.26 -3.15 -4.30
C TYR A 92 -19.46 -3.91 -2.98
N ILE A 93 -19.61 -3.19 -1.86
CA ILE A 93 -19.89 -3.82 -0.56
C ILE A 93 -21.36 -4.28 -0.47
N ALA A 94 -22.28 -3.61 -1.16
CA ALA A 94 -23.69 -4.00 -1.20
C ALA A 94 -23.93 -5.31 -1.98
N SER A 95 -23.13 -5.65 -2.98
CA SER A 95 -23.29 -6.87 -3.78
C SER A 95 -22.66 -8.14 -3.19
N LYS A 96 -22.15 -8.11 -1.95
CA LYS A 96 -21.64 -9.31 -1.23
C LYS A 96 -22.59 -9.86 -0.16
N GLN A 97 -23.83 -9.37 -0.12
CA GLN A 97 -24.93 -9.93 0.68
C GLN A 97 -26.14 -10.25 -0.23
N HIS A 98 -25.97 -11.17 -1.18
CA HIS A 98 -27.09 -11.93 -1.73
C HIS A 98 -26.60 -13.30 -2.22
#